data_AF-A0A5C7QAU9-F1
#
_entry.id   AF-A0A5C7QAU9-F1
#
_cell.length_a   1.000
_cell.length_b   1.000
_cell.length_c   1.000
_cell.angle_alpha   90.00
_cell.angle_beta   90.00
_cell.angle_gamma   90.00
#
_symmetry.space_group_name_H-M   'P 1'
#
loop_
_entity.id
_entity.type
_entity.pdbx_description
1 polymer ?
#
loop_
_entity_poly.entity_id
_entity_poly.type
_entity_poly.pdbx_seq_one_letter_code
_entity_poly.pdbx_strand_id
1 'polypeptide(L)' 'MEYPTIDEIQEMDDNQQGWCVNCGEVQDGCEPDACKYKCESCDKYTVYGSAWLAVMGWVK' A
#
# COMPACT_ATOMS: atom_id res chain seq x y z
N MET A 1 -1.50 5.20 -13.54
CA MET A 1 -0.80 4.62 -12.38
C MET A 1 -1.13 3.16 -12.38
N GLU A 2 -0.13 2.31 -12.26
CA GLU A 2 -0.34 0.87 -12.19
C GLU A 2 -0.41 0.43 -10.73
N TYR A 3 -1.22 -0.60 -10.46
CA TYR A 3 -1.27 -1.25 -9.15
C TYR A 3 -0.06 -2.19 -8.98
N PRO A 4 0.36 -2.45 -7.73
CA PRO A 4 1.42 -3.42 -7.45
C PRO A 4 0.98 -4.84 -7.84
N THR A 5 1.94 -5.67 -8.21
CA THR A 5 1.76 -7.10 -8.41
C THR A 5 1.53 -7.82 -7.08
N ILE A 6 1.09 -9.08 -7.16
CA ILE A 6 1.00 -9.96 -5.98
C ILE A 6 2.37 -10.11 -5.27
N ASP A 7 3.45 -10.25 -6.04
CA ASP A 7 4.79 -10.41 -5.47
C ASP A 7 5.23 -9.11 -4.76
N GLU A 8 4.96 -7.94 -5.35
CA GLU A 8 5.27 -6.64 -4.74
C GLU A 8 4.47 -6.40 -3.43
N ILE A 9 3.20 -6.80 -3.35
CA ILE A 9 2.45 -6.67 -2.08
C ILE A 9 2.90 -7.67 -1.02
N GLN A 10 3.45 -8.82 -1.41
CA GLN A 10 4.05 -9.77 -0.47
C GLN A 10 5.36 -9.22 0.11
N GLU A 11 6.20 -8.61 -0.73
CA GLU A 11 7.40 -7.91 -0.25
C GLU A 11 7.05 -6.75 0.69
N MET A 12 5.96 -6.02 0.42
CA MET A 12 5.50 -4.95 1.31
C MET A 12 5.01 -5.51 2.66
N ASP A 13 4.32 -6.65 2.68
CA ASP A 13 3.91 -7.34 3.92
C ASP A 13 5.12 -7.70 4.78
N ASP A 14 6.12 -8.35 4.17
CA ASP A 14 7.35 -8.78 4.85
C ASP A 14 8.15 -7.60 5.45
N ASN A 15 8.05 -6.42 4.83
CA ASN A 15 8.77 -5.22 5.23
C ASN A 15 7.94 -4.22 6.07
N GLN A 16 6.69 -4.53 6.42
CA GLN A 16 5.76 -3.61 7.10
C GLN A 16 5.58 -2.30 6.33
N GLN A 17 5.28 -2.42 5.04
CA GLN A 17 5.11 -1.32 4.12
C GLN A 17 3.67 -1.23 3.59
N GLY A 18 3.28 -0.02 3.21
CA GLY A 18 1.99 0.29 2.61
C GLY A 18 2.17 0.99 1.27
N TRP A 19 1.14 0.89 0.43
CA TRP A 19 1.13 1.51 -0.90
C TRP A 19 0.12 2.66 -0.95
N CYS A 20 0.57 3.82 -1.44
CA CYS A 20 -0.34 4.93 -1.71
C CYS A 20 -1.09 4.73 -3.04
N VAL A 21 -2.38 4.42 -2.99
CA VAL A 21 -3.19 4.22 -4.20
C VAL A 21 -3.46 5.49 -5.01
N ASN A 22 -3.02 6.66 -4.51
CA ASN A 22 -3.12 7.94 -5.22
C ASN A 22 -1.83 8.33 -5.97
N CYS A 23 -0.66 8.10 -5.37
CA CYS A 23 0.64 8.54 -5.94
C CYS A 23 1.60 7.40 -6.27
N GLY A 24 1.38 6.20 -5.74
CA GLY A 24 2.25 5.04 -5.93
C GLY A 24 3.49 5.01 -5.03
N GLU A 25 3.55 5.86 -4.01
CA GLU A 25 4.63 5.82 -3.02
C GLU A 25 4.50 4.58 -2.13
N VAL A 26 5.62 3.91 -1.87
CA VAL A 26 5.75 2.88 -0.82
C VAL A 26 6.16 3.57 0.47
N GLN A 27 5.46 3.29 1.57
CA GLN A 27 5.71 3.92 2.86
C GLN A 27 5.94 2.86 3.93
N ASP A 28 7.00 3.01 4.72
CA ASP A 28 7.32 2.14 5.85
C ASP A 28 6.36 2.33 7.03
N GLY A 29 6.37 1.37 7.96
CA GLY A 29 5.60 1.44 9.22
C GLY A 29 4.09 1.28 9.02
N CYS A 30 3.68 0.52 8.01
CA CYS A 30 2.28 0.22 7.74
C CYS A 30 2.01 -1.27 7.97
N GLU A 31 1.05 -1.58 8.85
CA GLU A 31 0.56 -2.93 9.02
C GLU A 31 -0.16 -3.45 7.77
N PRO A 32 -0.30 -4.78 7.59
CA PRO A 32 -0.96 -5.35 6.41
C PRO A 32 -2.42 -4.92 6.25
N ASP A 33 -3.10 -4.62 7.36
CA ASP A 33 -4.47 -4.10 7.43
C ASP A 33 -4.55 -2.57 7.53
N ALA A 34 -3.43 -1.86 7.38
CA ALA A 34 -3.41 -0.40 7.38
C ALA A 34 -4.38 0.17 6.34
N CYS A 35 -5.16 1.15 6.75
CA CYS A 35 -6.23 1.73 5.94
C CYS A 35 -6.25 3.24 6.07
N LYS A 36 -6.11 3.93 4.93
CA LYS A 36 -6.13 5.40 4.84
C LYS A 36 -5.06 6.07 5.71
N TYR A 37 -3.87 5.51 5.78
CA TYR A 37 -2.74 6.22 6.40
C TYR A 37 -2.37 7.42 5.55
N LYS A 38 -1.84 8.47 6.19
CA LYS A 38 -1.39 9.67 5.50
C LYS A 38 -0.12 9.33 4.71
N CYS A 39 -0.16 9.56 3.40
CA CYS A 39 1.00 9.45 2.54
C CYS A 39 1.99 10.59 2.80
N GLU A 40 3.24 10.26 3.07
CA GLU A 40 4.32 11.23 3.28
C GLU A 40 4.73 11.98 2.01
N SER A 41 4.42 11.43 0.83
CA SER A 41 4.77 11.99 -0.48
C SER A 41 3.69 12.91 -1.05
N CYS A 42 2.40 12.57 -0.91
CA CYS A 42 1.29 13.34 -1.50
C CYS A 42 0.28 13.92 -0.50
N ASP A 43 0.53 13.80 0.80
CA ASP A 43 -0.31 14.32 1.90
C ASP A 43 -1.75 13.79 1.99
N LYS A 44 -2.15 12.84 1.13
CA LYS A 44 -3.50 12.26 1.13
C LYS A 44 -3.56 11.01 2.01
N TYR A 45 -4.74 10.77 2.59
CA TYR A 45 -5.04 9.59 3.41
C TYR A 45 -5.38 8.38 2.52
N THR A 46 -4.39 7.92 1.76
CA THR A 46 -4.54 6.92 0.69
C THR A 46 -3.47 5.83 0.73
N VAL A 47 -2.72 5.69 1.83
CA VAL A 47 -1.83 4.54 2.05
C VAL A 47 -2.62 3.37 2.63
N TYR A 48 -2.41 2.19 2.05
CA TYR A 48 -3.06 0.95 2.44
C TYR A 48 -2.04 -0.19 2.53
N GLY A 49 -2.23 -1.07 3.52
CA GLY A 49 -1.40 -2.27 3.70
C GLY A 49 -1.72 -3.38 2.68
N SER A 50 -0.80 -4.34 2.56
CA SER A 50 -0.84 -5.45 1.60
C SER A 50 -2.16 -6.24 1.62
N ALA A 51 -2.67 -6.61 2.79
CA ALA A 51 -3.91 -7.37 2.93
C ALA A 51 -5.12 -6.56 2.41
N TRP A 52 -5.14 -5.26 2.65
CA TRP A 52 -6.20 -4.39 2.13
C TRP A 52 -6.14 -4.24 0.61
N LEU A 53 -4.94 -4.10 0.04
CA LEU A 53 -4.73 -4.05 -1.42
C LEU A 53 -5.25 -5.32 -2.09
N ALA A 54 -4.95 -6.50 -1.51
CA ALA A 54 -5.43 -7.79 -2.00
C ALA A 54 -6.96 -7.91 -1.94
N VAL A 55 -7.59 -7.57 -0.82
CA VAL A 55 -9.05 -7.65 -0.63
C VAL A 55 -9.80 -6.73 -1.60
N MET A 56 -9.27 -5.53 -1.85
CA MET A 56 -9.89 -4.56 -2.75
C MET A 56 -9.63 -4.85 -4.23
N GLY A 57 -8.74 -5.80 -4.55
CA GLY A 57 -8.30 -6.05 -5.92
C GLY A 57 -7.48 -4.90 -6.50
N TRP A 58 -6.80 -4.12 -5.66
CA TRP A 58 -5.87 -3.06 -6.06
C TRP A 58 -4.47 -3.62 -6.32
N VAL A 59 -4.45 -4.70 -7.10
CA VAL A 59 -3.27 -5.48 -7.48
C VAL A 59 -3.40 -5.91 -8.93
N LYS A 60 -2.27 -6.16 -9.59
CA LYS A 60 -2.22 -6.69 -10.96
C LYS A 60 -1.61 -8.10 -11.04
#